data_AF-A0A4Y4BWE4-F1
#
_entry.id   AF-A0A4Y4BWE4-F1
#
_cell.length_a   1.000
_cell.length_b   1.000
_cell.length_c   1.000
_cell.angle_alpha   90.00
_cell.angle_beta   90.00
_cell.angle_gamma   90.00
#
_symmetry.space_group_name_H-M   'P 1'
#
loop_
_entity.id
_entity.type
_entity.pdbx_description
1 polymer ?
#
loop_
_entity_poly.entity_id
_entity_poly.type
_entity_poly.pdbx_seq_one_letter_code
_entity_poly.pdbx_strand_id
1 'polypeptide(L)'
;MTRRTTPPPPERRTRTDLAFTAALTVAALAVVGGSWLVSDTRGTDHTTAAPGDAIAPSTADDVPVPGSVHETWRTTTDPQTAPDPLTMDGAVVRTDRSTVSVLDASDGHEVWSYSRDRDLCGVTGGWSRLVTVYRGPKGCGEATSFNVATGQYVDTRSALAPDEVSTFRSLDHVGILGGDRVELWRSDLVRTVEVGHQEVTVNAGSQPTDGCRFTSALTRKKVLAVAMDCPGDTDGDRTVSLLNADPEESGTPEITHDFTVPEGSELVAVGQEAALIYVPGNGVRAKDADDEEGSRFQVLRTDGSFGQYPADPADPAFATAAQTADLPHHMTWFDGRRLIAFGPTDLDPRFSMPALGTGAAMGGRLLLPVTDGIAVVDWADGKTEKVIPVDRGDWDGPVTLRVQGSTVLEQRGGTLVGLAAS
;
A
#
# COMPACT_ATOMS: atom_id res chain seq x y z
N MET A 1 -78.04 9.96 -36.37
CA MET A 1 -78.10 8.77 -35.49
C MET A 1 -76.69 8.32 -35.16
N THR A 2 -76.14 8.76 -34.03
CA THR A 2 -74.81 8.37 -33.55
C THR A 2 -74.92 7.07 -32.76
N ARG A 3 -74.39 5.97 -33.32
CA ARG A 3 -74.26 4.69 -32.60
C ARG A 3 -73.30 4.89 -31.43
N ARG A 4 -73.80 4.81 -30.19
CA ARG A 4 -72.97 4.65 -29.00
C ARG A 4 -72.36 3.24 -29.03
N THR A 5 -71.07 3.15 -29.34
CA THR A 5 -70.26 1.97 -29.02
C THR A 5 -70.07 1.91 -27.51
N THR A 6 -70.67 0.92 -26.87
CA THR A 6 -70.45 0.65 -25.45
C THR A 6 -69.02 0.13 -25.28
N PRO A 7 -68.19 0.69 -24.39
CA PRO A 7 -66.87 0.15 -24.11
C PRO A 7 -66.99 -1.29 -23.57
N PRO A 8 -66.03 -2.17 -23.84
CA PRO A 8 -66.05 -3.53 -23.30
C PRO A 8 -66.14 -3.48 -21.78
N PRO A 9 -66.83 -4.45 -21.14
CA PRO A 9 -66.96 -4.47 -19.69
C PRO A 9 -65.57 -4.48 -19.03
N PRO A 10 -65.38 -3.72 -17.93
CA PRO A 10 -64.11 -3.70 -17.21
C PRO A 10 -63.72 -5.13 -16.82
N GLU A 11 -62.43 -5.44 -16.97
CA GLU A 11 -61.84 -6.75 -16.69
C GLU A 11 -62.34 -7.26 -15.33
N ARG A 12 -63.16 -8.32 -15.36
CA ARG A 12 -63.79 -8.84 -14.15
C ARG A 12 -62.74 -9.62 -13.36
N ARG A 13 -62.25 -9.02 -12.27
CA ARG A 13 -61.41 -9.65 -11.23
C ARG A 13 -61.94 -11.07 -10.91
N THR A 14 -61.32 -12.11 -11.45
CA THR A 14 -61.68 -13.49 -11.13
C THR A 14 -60.90 -13.98 -9.90
N ARG A 15 -61.38 -15.06 -9.25
CA ARG A 15 -60.64 -15.70 -8.14
C ARG A 15 -59.29 -16.24 -8.62
N THR A 16 -59.20 -16.66 -9.88
CA THR A 16 -57.99 -17.13 -10.53
C THR A 16 -56.98 -16.00 -10.69
N ASP A 17 -57.41 -14.82 -11.15
CA ASP A 17 -56.53 -13.64 -11.26
C ASP A 17 -56.00 -13.22 -9.89
N LEU A 18 -56.82 -13.32 -8.84
CA LEU A 18 -56.39 -13.06 -7.47
C LEU A 18 -55.35 -14.05 -6.97
N ALA A 19 -55.52 -15.34 -7.25
CA ALA A 19 -54.56 -16.37 -6.88
C ALA A 19 -53.22 -16.19 -7.60
N PHE A 20 -53.25 -15.92 -8.92
CA PHE A 20 -52.05 -15.61 -9.70
C PHE A 20 -51.36 -14.33 -9.23
N THR A 21 -52.13 -13.27 -8.96
CA THR A 21 -51.59 -12.01 -8.44
C THR A 21 -50.93 -12.24 -7.07
N ALA A 22 -51.56 -12.99 -6.17
CA ALA A 22 -50.99 -13.31 -4.87
C ALA A 22 -49.71 -14.16 -5.01
N ALA A 23 -49.72 -15.18 -5.87
CA ALA A 23 -48.55 -16.02 -6.13
C ALA A 23 -47.38 -15.22 -6.73
N LEU A 24 -47.64 -14.35 -7.71
CA LEU A 24 -46.62 -13.47 -8.29
C LEU A 24 -46.08 -12.46 -7.28
N THR A 25 -46.95 -11.93 -6.40
CA THR A 25 -46.55 -11.01 -5.34
C THR A 25 -45.62 -11.71 -4.35
N VAL A 26 -45.97 -12.93 -3.91
CA VAL A 26 -45.11 -13.74 -3.02
C VAL A 26 -43.79 -14.08 -3.71
N ALA A 27 -43.82 -14.46 -4.99
CA ALA A 27 -42.61 -14.73 -5.75
C ALA A 27 -41.73 -13.49 -5.86
N ALA A 28 -42.29 -12.32 -6.19
CA ALA A 28 -41.56 -11.07 -6.27
C ALA A 28 -40.94 -10.68 -4.91
N LEU A 29 -41.70 -10.80 -3.81
CA LEU A 29 -41.20 -10.56 -2.46
C LEU A 29 -40.08 -11.55 -2.08
N ALA A 30 -40.19 -12.82 -2.48
CA ALA A 30 -39.15 -13.82 -2.25
C ALA A 30 -37.88 -13.51 -3.05
N VAL A 31 -38.00 -13.07 -4.31
CA VAL A 31 -36.84 -12.63 -5.12
C VAL A 31 -36.20 -11.39 -4.50
N VAL A 32 -36.98 -10.36 -4.16
CA VAL A 32 -36.44 -9.13 -3.54
C VAL A 32 -35.79 -9.43 -2.19
N GLY A 33 -36.46 -10.19 -1.33
CA GLY A 33 -35.93 -10.58 -0.02
C GLY A 33 -34.70 -11.47 -0.13
N GLY A 34 -34.68 -12.42 -1.07
CA GLY A 34 -33.53 -13.27 -1.35
C GLY A 34 -32.34 -12.46 -1.86
N SER A 35 -32.55 -11.57 -2.84
CA SER A 35 -31.49 -10.70 -3.37
C SER A 35 -30.92 -9.78 -2.29
N TRP A 36 -31.75 -9.23 -1.40
CA TRP A 36 -31.27 -8.41 -0.28
C TRP A 36 -30.51 -9.22 0.79
N LEU A 37 -30.93 -10.47 1.05
CA LEU A 37 -30.23 -11.33 2.00
C LEU A 37 -28.82 -11.70 1.55
N VAL A 38 -28.58 -11.74 0.24
CA VAL A 38 -27.29 -12.09 -0.37
C VAL A 38 -26.58 -10.87 -0.94
N SER A 39 -27.12 -9.65 -0.78
CA SER A 39 -26.52 -8.44 -1.33
C SER A 39 -25.37 -7.92 -0.47
N ASP A 40 -24.30 -7.48 -1.13
CA ASP A 40 -23.16 -6.82 -0.49
C ASP A 40 -23.53 -5.59 0.35
N THR A 41 -24.62 -4.89 -0.01
CA THR A 41 -25.10 -3.73 0.75
C THR A 41 -25.56 -4.08 2.16
N ARG A 42 -25.98 -5.32 2.42
CA ARG A 42 -26.34 -5.79 3.77
C ARG A 42 -25.11 -6.09 4.61
N GLY A 43 -24.06 -6.60 3.99
CA GLY A 43 -22.78 -6.93 4.62
C GLY A 43 -21.85 -5.73 4.74
N THR A 44 -22.29 -4.52 4.38
CA THR A 44 -21.44 -3.33 4.33
C THR A 44 -21.98 -2.27 5.28
N ASP A 45 -21.12 -1.84 6.22
CA ASP A 45 -21.35 -0.67 7.06
C ASP A 45 -20.43 0.45 6.60
N HIS A 46 -21.01 1.61 6.26
CA HIS A 46 -20.27 2.74 5.74
C HIS A 46 -20.77 4.05 6.35
N THR A 47 -19.89 4.74 7.06
CA THR A 47 -20.10 6.12 7.50
C THR A 47 -19.28 7.05 6.63
N THR A 48 -19.80 8.25 6.38
CA THR A 48 -19.07 9.33 5.70
C THR A 48 -18.94 10.51 6.66
N ALA A 49 -17.97 11.39 6.41
CA ALA A 49 -17.81 12.62 7.18
C ALA A 49 -19.13 13.39 7.27
N ALA A 50 -19.46 13.87 8.47
CA ALA A 50 -20.60 14.75 8.64
C ALA A 50 -20.31 16.11 7.96
N PRO A 51 -21.35 16.91 7.64
CA PRO A 51 -21.15 18.23 7.06
C PRO A 51 -20.27 19.12 7.95
N GLY A 52 -19.07 19.46 7.46
CA GLY A 52 -18.09 20.28 8.19
C GLY A 52 -16.93 19.49 8.81
N ASP A 53 -17.04 18.16 8.89
CA ASP A 53 -16.04 17.29 9.54
C ASP A 53 -15.04 16.68 8.54
N ALA A 54 -15.05 17.14 7.28
CA ALA A 54 -14.10 16.66 6.29
C ALA A 54 -12.66 17.06 6.68
N ILE A 55 -11.73 16.10 6.62
CA ILE A 55 -10.32 16.34 6.98
C ILE A 55 -9.73 17.38 6.04
N ALA A 56 -9.10 18.40 6.61
CA ALA A 56 -8.38 19.40 5.84
C ALA A 56 -7.01 18.85 5.41
N PRO A 57 -6.65 18.97 4.12
CA PRO A 57 -5.31 18.61 3.67
C PRO A 57 -4.25 19.39 4.45
N SER A 58 -3.25 18.67 4.96
CA SER A 58 -2.13 19.26 5.68
C SER A 58 -0.81 18.74 5.14
N THR A 59 0.22 19.60 5.16
CA THR A 59 1.60 19.26 4.83
C THR A 59 2.51 19.60 6.00
N ALA A 60 3.59 18.84 6.15
CA ALA A 60 4.61 19.05 7.16
C ALA A 60 5.75 19.96 6.69
N ASP A 61 5.79 20.33 5.39
CA ASP A 61 6.94 21.00 4.79
C ASP A 61 7.19 22.39 5.40
N ASP A 62 6.13 23.17 5.60
CA ASP A 62 6.20 24.54 6.15
C ASP A 62 5.97 24.59 7.67
N VAL A 63 5.81 23.44 8.33
CA VAL A 63 5.59 23.37 9.77
C VAL A 63 6.93 23.25 10.49
N PRO A 64 7.28 24.17 11.41
CA PRO A 64 8.56 24.11 12.10
C PRO A 64 8.65 22.88 13.00
N VAL A 65 9.82 22.25 13.03
CA VAL A 65 10.09 21.11 13.90
C VAL A 65 9.99 21.54 15.37
N PRO A 66 9.13 20.90 16.19
CA PRO A 66 8.91 21.33 17.57
C PRO A 66 10.17 21.19 18.45
N GLY A 67 10.19 21.95 19.55
CA GLY A 67 11.22 21.83 20.60
C GLY A 67 10.98 20.64 21.53
N SER A 68 9.71 20.35 21.81
CA SER A 68 9.23 19.23 22.61
C SER A 68 7.87 18.77 22.09
N VAL A 69 7.52 17.51 22.36
CA VAL A 69 6.21 16.96 22.01
C VAL A 69 5.57 16.29 23.21
N HIS A 70 4.25 16.20 23.19
CA HIS A 70 3.46 15.40 24.11
C HIS A 70 2.44 14.57 23.34
N GLU A 71 2.03 13.45 23.92
CA GLU A 71 0.97 12.62 23.36
C GLU A 71 -0.39 13.34 23.48
N THR A 72 -1.10 13.43 22.35
CA THR A 72 -2.46 14.00 22.29
C THR A 72 -3.52 12.92 22.18
N TRP A 73 -3.22 11.83 21.48
CA TRP A 73 -4.14 10.72 21.31
C TRP A 73 -3.41 9.38 21.06
N ARG A 74 -4.13 8.30 21.31
CA ARG A 74 -3.68 6.93 21.04
C ARG A 74 -4.82 6.03 20.57
N THR A 75 -4.51 5.08 19.70
CA THR A 75 -5.47 4.06 19.25
C THR A 75 -4.75 2.76 18.87
N THR A 76 -5.53 1.69 18.66
CA THR A 76 -5.03 0.40 18.19
C THR A 76 -5.21 0.26 16.69
N THR A 77 -4.30 -0.40 16.00
CA THR A 77 -4.42 -0.77 14.58
C THR A 77 -3.90 -2.19 14.38
N ASP A 78 -4.33 -2.85 13.31
CA ASP A 78 -3.80 -4.14 12.91
C ASP A 78 -2.54 -3.99 12.03
N PRO A 79 -1.34 -4.27 12.57
CA PRO A 79 -0.09 -4.14 11.85
C PRO A 79 0.12 -5.26 10.81
N GLN A 80 -0.69 -6.32 10.80
CA GLN A 80 -0.60 -7.34 9.75
C GLN A 80 -1.22 -6.85 8.44
N THR A 81 -2.36 -6.16 8.54
CA THR A 81 -3.04 -5.57 7.38
C THR A 81 -2.33 -4.31 6.87
N ALA A 82 -1.75 -3.51 7.78
CA ALA A 82 -1.01 -2.29 7.48
C ALA A 82 0.31 -2.23 8.28
N PRO A 83 1.38 -2.90 7.80
CA PRO A 83 2.67 -2.92 8.49
C PRO A 83 3.28 -1.53 8.69
N ASP A 84 3.06 -0.65 7.71
CA ASP A 84 3.42 0.75 7.78
C ASP A 84 2.17 1.63 7.94
N PRO A 85 2.23 2.69 8.77
CA PRO A 85 1.10 3.60 8.95
C PRO A 85 0.79 4.31 7.63
N LEU A 86 -0.45 4.12 7.17
CA LEU A 86 -0.98 4.79 5.99
C LEU A 86 -1.58 6.14 6.40
N THR A 87 -0.96 7.20 5.90
CA THR A 87 -1.36 8.59 6.18
C THR A 87 -1.40 9.40 4.89
N MET A 88 -2.35 10.32 4.76
CA MET A 88 -2.47 11.20 3.60
C MET A 88 -3.39 12.37 3.90
N ASP A 89 -3.01 13.58 3.47
CA ASP A 89 -3.84 14.79 3.52
C ASP A 89 -4.47 15.06 4.90
N GLY A 90 -3.70 14.93 5.98
CA GLY A 90 -4.19 15.10 7.35
C GLY A 90 -4.84 13.85 7.95
N ALA A 91 -5.07 12.81 7.15
CA ALA A 91 -5.75 11.61 7.58
C ALA A 91 -4.79 10.51 8.06
N VAL A 92 -5.24 9.73 9.04
CA VAL A 92 -4.59 8.51 9.53
C VAL A 92 -5.53 7.33 9.36
N VAL A 93 -5.04 6.26 8.75
CA VAL A 93 -5.85 5.05 8.51
C VAL A 93 -5.60 4.05 9.63
N ARG A 94 -6.69 3.60 10.25
CA ARG A 94 -6.75 2.53 11.25
C ARG A 94 -7.40 1.31 10.64
N THR A 95 -6.81 0.14 10.85
CA THR A 95 -7.32 -1.16 10.39
C THR A 95 -7.70 -2.06 11.57
N ASP A 96 -8.79 -2.81 11.43
CA ASP A 96 -9.18 -3.91 12.33
C ASP A 96 -9.94 -4.98 11.55
N ARG A 97 -9.27 -6.08 11.19
CA ARG A 97 -9.77 -7.31 10.53
C ARG A 97 -10.60 -7.13 9.25
N SER A 98 -11.75 -6.48 9.35
CA SER A 98 -12.71 -6.24 8.28
C SER A 98 -13.18 -4.79 8.20
N THR A 99 -12.59 -3.91 9.02
CA THR A 99 -12.98 -2.50 9.15
C THR A 99 -11.78 -1.61 8.91
N VAL A 100 -12.01 -0.55 8.15
CA VAL A 100 -11.10 0.57 8.00
C VAL A 100 -11.76 1.81 8.56
N SER A 101 -11.06 2.52 9.43
CA SER A 101 -11.50 3.81 9.96
C SER A 101 -10.47 4.87 9.63
N VAL A 102 -10.94 6.07 9.29
CA VAL A 102 -10.07 7.20 8.99
C VAL A 102 -10.23 8.25 10.06
N LEU A 103 -9.09 8.63 10.64
CA LEU A 103 -8.98 9.55 11.75
C LEU A 103 -8.37 10.87 11.27
N ASP A 104 -8.79 11.99 11.85
CA ASP A 104 -8.05 13.25 11.73
C ASP A 104 -6.76 13.16 12.56
N ALA A 105 -5.61 13.45 11.94
CA ALA A 105 -4.33 13.36 12.63
C ALA A 105 -4.19 14.37 13.78
N SER A 106 -4.91 15.50 13.76
CA SER A 106 -4.75 16.57 14.74
C SER A 106 -5.21 16.18 16.14
N ASP A 107 -6.24 15.34 16.25
CA ASP A 107 -6.87 14.98 17.53
C ASP A 107 -7.23 13.47 17.64
N GLY A 108 -7.07 12.70 16.56
CA GLY A 108 -7.32 11.27 16.52
C GLY A 108 -8.80 10.88 16.47
N HIS A 109 -9.72 11.83 16.26
CA HIS A 109 -11.14 11.51 16.14
C HIS A 109 -11.43 10.79 14.84
N GLU A 110 -12.35 9.82 14.88
CA GLU A 110 -12.80 9.13 13.67
C GLU A 110 -13.76 10.01 12.87
N VAL A 111 -13.44 10.24 11.61
CA VAL A 111 -14.25 11.05 10.68
C VAL A 111 -15.20 10.16 9.90
N TRP A 112 -14.74 9.00 9.46
CA TRP A 112 -15.52 8.05 8.69
C TRP A 112 -14.94 6.64 8.78
N SER A 113 -15.75 5.64 8.44
CA SER A 113 -15.37 4.23 8.49
C SER A 113 -16.06 3.42 7.40
N TYR A 114 -15.39 2.35 6.97
CA TYR A 114 -15.90 1.39 6.00
C TYR A 114 -15.61 -0.03 6.49
N SER A 115 -16.65 -0.84 6.61
CA SER A 115 -16.56 -2.22 7.06
C SER A 115 -17.35 -3.12 6.12
N ARG A 116 -16.84 -4.33 5.90
CA ARG A 116 -17.53 -5.39 5.18
C ARG A 116 -17.57 -6.67 5.99
N ASP A 117 -18.50 -7.56 5.68
CA ASP A 117 -18.57 -8.93 6.21
C ASP A 117 -17.56 -9.88 5.53
N ARG A 118 -16.37 -9.37 5.23
CA ARG A 118 -15.29 -10.06 4.52
C ARG A 118 -13.93 -9.62 5.07
N ASP A 119 -12.92 -10.46 4.92
CA ASP A 119 -11.57 -10.14 5.38
C ASP A 119 -11.01 -8.96 4.58
N LEU A 120 -10.43 -7.99 5.31
CA LEU A 120 -9.63 -6.93 4.72
C LEU A 120 -8.23 -7.50 4.43
N CYS A 121 -7.89 -7.65 3.16
CA CYS A 121 -6.61 -8.20 2.75
C CYS A 121 -5.49 -7.16 2.74
N GLY A 122 -5.82 -5.88 2.58
CA GLY A 122 -4.83 -4.81 2.59
C GLY A 122 -5.43 -3.43 2.41
N VAL A 123 -4.64 -2.42 2.74
CA VAL A 123 -4.97 -1.00 2.55
C VAL A 123 -3.81 -0.28 1.88
N THR A 124 -4.12 0.56 0.92
CA THR A 124 -3.14 1.40 0.21
C THR A 124 -3.79 2.72 -0.17
N GLY A 125 -3.07 3.62 -0.81
CA GLY A 125 -3.66 4.88 -1.21
C GLY A 125 -2.71 5.84 -1.91
N GLY A 126 -3.28 6.93 -2.37
CA GLY A 126 -2.63 7.98 -3.13
C GLY A 126 -3.69 8.91 -3.71
N TRP A 127 -3.30 10.05 -4.27
CA TRP A 127 -4.24 10.95 -4.97
C TRP A 127 -5.44 11.40 -4.11
N SER A 128 -5.23 11.61 -2.81
CA SER A 128 -6.30 11.89 -1.84
C SER A 128 -7.36 10.79 -1.75
N ARG A 129 -6.99 9.54 -2.10
CA ARG A 129 -7.86 8.35 -2.09
C ARG A 129 -7.29 7.21 -1.24
N LEU A 130 -8.05 6.77 -0.25
CA LEU A 130 -7.82 5.50 0.43
C LEU A 130 -8.36 4.38 -0.45
N VAL A 131 -7.60 3.31 -0.64
CA VAL A 131 -8.01 2.10 -1.35
C VAL A 131 -8.00 0.93 -0.37
N THR A 132 -9.15 0.29 -0.19
CA THR A 132 -9.28 -0.93 0.61
C THR A 132 -9.39 -2.13 -0.30
N VAL A 133 -8.65 -3.21 -0.01
CA VAL A 133 -8.71 -4.47 -0.75
C VAL A 133 -9.30 -5.54 0.15
N TYR A 134 -10.47 -6.04 -0.20
CA TYR A 134 -11.17 -7.10 0.53
C TYR A 134 -11.09 -8.43 -0.21
N ARG A 135 -11.26 -9.52 0.54
CA ARG A 135 -11.48 -10.85 -0.02
C ARG A 135 -12.80 -10.86 -0.78
N GLY A 136 -12.76 -11.27 -2.03
CA GLY A 136 -13.93 -11.53 -2.86
C GLY A 136 -14.03 -13.00 -3.28
N PRO A 137 -14.98 -13.34 -4.16
CA PRO A 137 -15.13 -14.70 -4.71
C PRO A 137 -13.94 -15.18 -5.55
N LYS A 138 -13.03 -14.28 -5.90
CA LYS A 138 -11.88 -14.46 -6.80
C LYS A 138 -10.54 -14.18 -6.09
N GLY A 139 -10.50 -14.36 -4.78
CA GLY A 139 -9.38 -14.01 -3.91
C GLY A 139 -9.38 -12.55 -3.47
N CYS A 140 -8.24 -12.06 -3.00
CA CYS A 140 -8.04 -10.71 -2.44
C CYS A 140 -7.91 -9.63 -3.53
N GLY A 141 -8.94 -9.46 -4.35
CA GLY A 141 -8.94 -8.57 -5.51
C GLY A 141 -10.09 -7.56 -5.55
N GLU A 142 -10.94 -7.49 -4.51
CA GLU A 142 -12.03 -6.51 -4.46
C GLU A 142 -11.55 -5.19 -3.87
N ALA A 143 -11.18 -4.26 -4.74
CA ALA A 143 -10.71 -2.94 -4.37
C ALA A 143 -11.84 -1.91 -4.43
N THR A 144 -11.92 -1.06 -3.43
CA THR A 144 -12.79 0.12 -3.41
C THR A 144 -12.00 1.33 -2.95
N SER A 145 -12.11 2.43 -3.68
CA SER A 145 -11.46 3.69 -3.34
C SER A 145 -12.44 4.71 -2.78
N PHE A 146 -11.95 5.50 -1.83
CA PHE A 146 -12.69 6.50 -1.07
C PHE A 146 -11.93 7.81 -1.07
N ASN A 147 -12.61 8.94 -1.22
CA ASN A 147 -12.01 10.23 -0.92
C ASN A 147 -11.59 10.25 0.55
N VAL A 148 -10.30 10.41 0.83
CA VAL A 148 -9.74 10.20 2.16
C VAL A 148 -10.29 11.17 3.21
N ALA A 149 -10.66 12.39 2.79
CA ALA A 149 -11.17 13.41 3.69
C ALA A 149 -12.63 13.20 4.09
N THR A 150 -13.43 12.51 3.26
CA THR A 150 -14.89 12.46 3.41
C THR A 150 -15.47 11.06 3.51
N GLY A 151 -14.74 10.03 3.08
CA GLY A 151 -15.27 8.68 2.94
C GLY A 151 -16.18 8.49 1.73
N GLN A 152 -16.32 9.46 0.82
CA GLN A 152 -17.17 9.25 -0.36
C GLN A 152 -16.54 8.20 -1.30
N TYR A 153 -17.33 7.23 -1.75
CA TYR A 153 -16.93 6.27 -2.79
C TYR A 153 -16.47 7.00 -4.05
N VAL A 154 -15.42 6.47 -4.68
CA VAL A 154 -14.91 7.01 -5.95
C VAL A 154 -14.92 5.94 -7.03
N ASP A 155 -14.06 4.93 -6.91
CA ASP A 155 -13.88 3.88 -7.92
C ASP A 155 -13.93 2.50 -7.26
N THR A 156 -14.30 1.47 -8.02
CA THR A 156 -14.28 0.07 -7.56
C THR A 156 -13.74 -0.86 -8.64
N ARG A 157 -13.08 -1.93 -8.22
CA ARG A 157 -12.52 -2.97 -9.07
C ARG A 157 -12.74 -4.34 -8.44
N SER A 158 -13.08 -5.32 -9.27
CA SER A 158 -12.98 -6.74 -8.93
C SER A 158 -11.93 -7.38 -9.83
N ALA A 159 -10.74 -7.62 -9.27
CA ALA A 159 -9.64 -8.31 -9.93
C ALA A 159 -9.64 -9.80 -9.58
N LEU A 160 -9.07 -10.62 -10.46
CA LEU A 160 -8.57 -11.93 -10.05
C LEU A 160 -7.33 -11.69 -9.19
N ALA A 161 -7.22 -12.35 -8.05
CA ALA A 161 -6.08 -12.22 -7.15
C ALA A 161 -5.89 -13.51 -6.35
N PRO A 162 -4.69 -13.76 -5.81
CA PRO A 162 -4.50 -14.86 -4.87
C PRO A 162 -5.27 -14.60 -3.57
N ASP A 163 -5.40 -15.65 -2.75
CA ASP A 163 -6.08 -15.55 -1.45
C ASP A 163 -5.29 -14.76 -0.41
N GLU A 164 -4.01 -14.52 -0.64
CA GLU A 164 -3.12 -13.73 0.20
C GLU A 164 -2.36 -12.75 -0.69
N VAL A 165 -2.41 -11.47 -0.34
CA VAL A 165 -1.73 -10.40 -1.06
C VAL A 165 -1.14 -9.41 -0.07
N SER A 166 -0.06 -8.74 -0.48
CA SER A 166 0.39 -7.49 0.13
C SER A 166 0.11 -6.33 -0.81
N THR A 167 -0.04 -5.13 -0.26
CA THR A 167 -0.22 -3.92 -1.07
C THR A 167 1.07 -3.11 -1.12
N PHE A 168 1.34 -2.49 -2.27
CA PHE A 168 2.45 -1.55 -2.44
C PHE A 168 1.96 -0.32 -3.22
N ARG A 169 2.75 0.77 -3.21
CA ARG A 169 2.33 2.04 -3.82
C ARG A 169 3.50 2.95 -4.16
N SER A 170 3.19 3.91 -5.02
CA SER A 170 3.93 5.14 -5.25
C SER A 170 2.98 6.34 -5.22
N LEU A 171 3.44 7.49 -5.71
CA LEU A 171 2.56 8.63 -5.99
C LEU A 171 1.76 8.46 -7.29
N ASP A 172 2.14 7.52 -8.16
CA ASP A 172 1.62 7.38 -9.53
C ASP A 172 0.78 6.10 -9.71
N HIS A 173 1.01 5.08 -8.88
CA HIS A 173 0.30 3.79 -8.92
C HIS A 173 0.11 3.21 -7.52
N VAL A 174 -0.89 2.34 -7.38
CA VAL A 174 -1.03 1.40 -6.26
C VAL A 174 -1.08 -0.02 -6.82
N GLY A 175 -0.69 -1.02 -6.03
CA GLY A 175 -0.69 -2.39 -6.52
C GLY A 175 -0.93 -3.43 -5.44
N ILE A 176 -1.22 -4.63 -5.92
CA ILE A 176 -1.27 -5.87 -5.13
C ILE A 176 -0.17 -6.82 -5.61
N LEU A 177 0.52 -7.43 -4.66
CA LEU A 177 1.51 -8.46 -4.85
C LEU A 177 0.98 -9.75 -4.22
N GLY A 178 0.81 -10.79 -5.02
CA GLY A 178 0.55 -12.14 -4.55
C GLY A 178 1.68 -13.09 -4.95
N GLY A 179 1.60 -14.34 -4.52
CA GLY A 179 2.68 -15.31 -4.71
C GLY A 179 3.03 -15.61 -6.17
N ASP A 180 2.09 -15.48 -7.11
CA ASP A 180 2.23 -15.84 -8.52
C ASP A 180 1.85 -14.70 -9.48
N ARG A 181 1.50 -13.52 -8.96
CA ARG A 181 1.09 -12.37 -9.78
C ARG A 181 1.28 -11.03 -9.08
N VAL A 182 1.55 -10.01 -9.88
CA VAL A 182 1.53 -8.60 -9.48
C VAL A 182 0.56 -7.84 -10.38
N GLU A 183 -0.23 -6.96 -9.78
CA GLU A 183 -1.13 -6.08 -10.51
C GLU A 183 -0.96 -4.63 -10.06
N LEU A 184 -0.80 -3.72 -11.03
CA LEU A 184 -0.76 -2.27 -10.81
C LEU A 184 -2.03 -1.59 -11.28
N TRP A 185 -2.47 -0.60 -10.51
CA TRP A 185 -3.61 0.26 -10.78
C TRP A 185 -3.23 1.72 -10.74
N ARG A 186 -3.82 2.49 -11.65
CA ARG A 186 -3.78 3.96 -11.60
C ARG A 186 -4.87 4.50 -10.67
N SER A 187 -5.03 5.83 -10.64
CA SER A 187 -5.94 6.52 -9.73
C SER A 187 -7.42 6.12 -9.81
N ASP A 188 -7.91 5.73 -10.99
CA ASP A 188 -9.29 5.29 -11.24
C ASP A 188 -9.48 3.76 -11.09
N LEU A 189 -8.52 3.07 -10.47
CA LEU A 189 -8.46 1.61 -10.31
C LEU A 189 -8.47 0.82 -11.65
N VAL A 190 -8.22 1.48 -12.77
CA VAL A 190 -7.91 0.78 -14.03
C VAL A 190 -6.54 0.14 -13.91
N ARG A 191 -6.45 -1.10 -14.36
CA ARG A 191 -5.20 -1.85 -14.38
C ARG A 191 -4.25 -1.32 -15.44
N THR A 192 -3.04 -1.00 -15.03
CA THR A 192 -1.95 -0.61 -15.93
C THR A 192 -1.02 -1.77 -16.23
N VAL A 193 -0.75 -2.65 -15.26
CA VAL A 193 0.08 -3.86 -15.45
C VAL A 193 -0.54 -5.06 -14.76
N GLU A 194 -0.49 -6.21 -15.44
CA GLU A 194 -0.65 -7.57 -14.91
C GLU A 194 0.59 -8.36 -15.33
N VAL A 195 1.34 -8.87 -14.36
CA VAL A 195 2.53 -9.69 -14.60
C VAL A 195 2.46 -10.96 -13.76
N GLY A 196 2.83 -12.10 -14.36
CA GLY A 196 2.73 -13.42 -13.75
C GLY A 196 1.55 -14.23 -14.25
N HIS A 197 0.97 -15.03 -13.38
CA HIS A 197 -0.07 -15.99 -13.74
C HIS A 197 -1.38 -15.32 -14.19
N GLN A 198 -1.86 -15.70 -15.37
CA GLN A 198 -3.15 -15.30 -15.92
C GLN A 198 -4.05 -16.53 -16.11
N GLU A 199 -5.17 -16.56 -15.38
CA GLU A 199 -6.16 -17.66 -15.47
C GLU A 199 -6.64 -17.91 -16.91
N VAL A 200 -6.81 -16.82 -17.68
CA VAL A 200 -7.15 -16.88 -19.10
C VAL A 200 -6.24 -15.91 -19.85
N THR A 201 -5.20 -16.46 -20.47
CA THR A 201 -4.31 -15.70 -21.36
C THR A 201 -5.07 -15.25 -22.60
N VAL A 202 -5.07 -13.95 -22.90
CA VAL A 202 -5.66 -13.42 -24.15
C VAL A 202 -4.81 -13.81 -25.35
N ASN A 203 -3.50 -13.67 -25.22
CA ASN A 203 -2.50 -13.98 -26.23
C ASN A 203 -1.55 -15.04 -25.67
N ALA A 204 -1.27 -16.10 -26.43
CA ALA A 204 -0.30 -17.10 -26.00
C ALA A 204 1.09 -16.48 -25.89
N GLY A 205 1.78 -16.74 -24.77
CA GLY A 205 3.13 -16.21 -24.52
C GLY A 205 3.19 -14.73 -24.16
N SER A 206 2.07 -14.09 -23.81
CA SER A 206 2.08 -12.69 -23.34
C SER A 206 2.65 -12.51 -21.93
N GLN A 207 2.80 -13.59 -21.16
CA GLN A 207 3.29 -13.58 -19.78
C GLN A 207 4.62 -14.33 -19.69
N PRO A 208 5.77 -13.64 -19.81
CA PRO A 208 7.09 -14.27 -19.76
C PRO A 208 7.44 -14.81 -18.36
N THR A 209 6.76 -14.31 -17.32
CA THR A 209 6.99 -14.66 -15.90
C THR A 209 5.94 -15.62 -15.35
N ASP A 210 5.15 -16.27 -16.22
CA ASP A 210 4.18 -17.29 -15.78
C ASP A 210 4.94 -18.49 -15.15
N GLY A 211 4.47 -18.94 -13.99
CA GLY A 211 5.13 -19.97 -13.18
C GLY A 211 6.26 -19.47 -12.27
N CYS A 212 6.61 -18.18 -12.29
CA CYS A 212 7.52 -17.59 -11.29
C CYS A 212 6.79 -17.27 -9.98
N ARG A 213 7.51 -17.29 -8.87
CA ARG A 213 7.03 -16.90 -7.54
C ARG A 213 7.52 -15.51 -7.18
N PHE A 214 6.61 -14.55 -7.01
CA PHE A 214 6.96 -13.17 -6.67
C PHE A 214 7.24 -13.02 -5.17
N THR A 215 8.29 -12.27 -4.81
CA THR A 215 8.70 -12.05 -3.42
C THR A 215 8.58 -10.60 -2.99
N SER A 216 8.88 -9.66 -3.88
CA SER A 216 8.76 -8.23 -3.61
C SER A 216 8.42 -7.46 -4.89
N ALA A 217 7.72 -6.33 -4.71
CA ALA A 217 7.36 -5.43 -5.79
C ALA A 217 7.40 -3.99 -5.28
N LEU A 218 8.01 -3.10 -6.05
CA LEU A 218 8.06 -1.66 -5.80
C LEU A 218 7.76 -0.91 -7.10
N THR A 219 7.16 0.26 -6.98
CA THR A 219 6.88 1.11 -8.15
C THR A 219 7.21 2.56 -7.86
N ARG A 220 7.60 3.31 -8.89
CA ARG A 220 7.75 4.76 -8.86
C ARG A 220 7.72 5.33 -10.27
N LYS A 221 6.89 6.36 -10.48
CA LYS A 221 6.69 6.96 -11.81
C LYS A 221 6.36 5.89 -12.84
N LYS A 222 7.23 5.66 -13.81
CA LYS A 222 7.03 4.72 -14.91
C LYS A 222 7.71 3.37 -14.70
N VAL A 223 8.32 3.14 -13.53
CA VAL A 223 9.04 1.89 -13.24
C VAL A 223 8.23 1.04 -12.28
N LEU A 224 8.03 -0.21 -12.66
CA LEU A 224 7.66 -1.31 -11.77
C LEU A 224 8.89 -2.22 -11.66
N ALA A 225 9.36 -2.48 -10.44
CA ALA A 225 10.38 -3.47 -10.16
C ALA A 225 9.74 -4.65 -9.45
N VAL A 226 10.02 -5.87 -9.92
CA VAL A 226 9.57 -7.11 -9.28
C VAL A 226 10.76 -8.04 -9.07
N ALA A 227 10.81 -8.68 -7.90
CA ALA A 227 11.75 -9.76 -7.61
C ALA A 227 10.98 -11.08 -7.54
N MET A 228 11.53 -12.12 -8.17
CA MET A 228 10.84 -13.40 -8.32
C MET A 228 11.81 -14.57 -8.45
N ASP A 229 11.42 -15.70 -7.89
CA ASP A 229 12.09 -16.97 -8.10
C ASP A 229 11.41 -17.72 -9.25
N CYS A 230 12.14 -18.00 -10.32
CA CYS A 230 11.62 -18.61 -11.55
C CYS A 230 12.11 -20.06 -11.72
N PRO A 231 11.31 -20.99 -12.29
CA PRO A 231 11.69 -22.40 -12.48
C PRO A 231 12.95 -22.67 -13.34
N GLY A 232 13.49 -21.64 -14.00
CA GLY A 232 14.69 -21.71 -14.82
C GLY A 232 15.95 -21.13 -14.17
N ASP A 233 15.84 -20.57 -12.96
CA ASP A 233 16.97 -19.96 -12.27
C ASP A 233 17.97 -21.04 -11.83
N THR A 234 19.26 -20.82 -12.10
CA THR A 234 20.35 -21.74 -11.76
C THR A 234 20.89 -21.47 -10.36
N ASP A 235 21.33 -22.51 -9.66
CA ASP A 235 22.13 -22.39 -8.42
C ASP A 235 21.53 -21.47 -7.32
N GLY A 236 20.21 -21.33 -7.25
CA GLY A 236 19.51 -20.50 -6.26
C GLY A 236 19.43 -19.02 -6.63
N ASP A 237 19.91 -18.63 -7.81
CA ASP A 237 19.77 -17.28 -8.34
C ASP A 237 18.29 -16.85 -8.39
N ARG A 238 18.09 -15.54 -8.44
CA ARG A 238 16.78 -14.89 -8.49
C ARG A 238 16.72 -13.97 -9.69
N THR A 239 15.51 -13.77 -10.22
CA THR A 239 15.28 -12.77 -11.26
C THR A 239 14.71 -11.47 -10.68
N VAL A 240 15.27 -10.34 -11.10
CA VAL A 240 14.67 -9.01 -10.88
C VAL A 240 14.37 -8.38 -12.23
N SER A 241 13.11 -8.08 -12.47
CA SER A 241 12.65 -7.43 -13.70
C SER A 241 12.29 -5.97 -13.44
N LEU A 242 12.76 -5.10 -14.32
CA LEU A 242 12.32 -3.71 -14.42
C LEU A 242 11.34 -3.60 -15.58
N LEU A 243 10.12 -3.18 -15.30
CA LEU A 243 9.02 -3.07 -16.26
C LEU A 243 8.55 -1.63 -16.39
N ASN A 244 8.00 -1.32 -17.56
CA ASN A 244 7.19 -0.12 -17.73
C ASN A 244 5.90 -0.27 -16.90
N ALA A 245 5.61 0.69 -16.03
CA ALA A 245 4.41 0.72 -15.19
C ALA A 245 3.13 1.10 -15.97
N ASP A 246 3.29 1.60 -17.21
CA ASP A 246 2.22 2.01 -18.12
C ASP A 246 2.49 1.49 -19.56
N PRO A 247 2.48 0.15 -19.78
CA PRO A 247 2.63 -0.44 -21.11
C PRO A 247 1.42 -0.14 -22.00
N GLU A 248 1.56 -0.37 -23.31
CA GLU A 248 0.44 -0.22 -24.26
C GLU A 248 -0.72 -1.19 -23.95
N GLU A 249 -0.40 -2.41 -23.52
CA GLU A 249 -1.36 -3.44 -23.15
C GLU A 249 -1.16 -3.91 -21.71
N SER A 250 -2.13 -3.67 -20.83
CA SER A 250 -1.99 -4.03 -19.40
C SER A 250 -1.76 -5.51 -19.11
N GLY A 251 -2.17 -6.41 -20.02
CA GLY A 251 -2.00 -7.87 -19.88
C GLY A 251 -0.75 -8.43 -20.54
N THR A 252 0.09 -7.56 -21.13
CA THR A 252 1.32 -7.90 -21.84
C THR A 252 2.43 -7.01 -21.26
N PRO A 253 3.11 -7.44 -20.17
CA PRO A 253 4.15 -6.64 -19.52
C PRO A 253 5.27 -6.23 -20.48
N GLU A 254 5.65 -4.96 -20.45
CA GLU A 254 6.81 -4.44 -21.18
C GLU A 254 8.04 -4.45 -20.26
N ILE A 255 8.83 -5.51 -20.37
CA ILE A 255 10.11 -5.63 -19.67
C ILE A 255 11.13 -4.69 -20.30
N THR A 256 11.67 -3.80 -19.48
CA THR A 256 12.78 -2.93 -19.85
C THR A 256 14.11 -3.67 -19.71
N HIS A 257 14.30 -4.38 -18.59
CA HIS A 257 15.47 -5.22 -18.37
C HIS A 257 15.20 -6.32 -17.34
N ASP A 258 15.84 -7.47 -17.53
CA ASP A 258 15.87 -8.57 -16.56
C ASP A 258 17.28 -8.75 -16.04
N PHE A 259 17.40 -8.91 -14.72
CA PHE A 259 18.66 -9.15 -14.04
C PHE A 259 18.62 -10.51 -13.34
N THR A 260 19.65 -11.33 -13.55
CA THR A 260 19.96 -12.45 -12.67
C THR A 260 20.74 -11.91 -11.48
N VAL A 261 20.21 -12.10 -10.28
CA VAL A 261 20.79 -11.59 -9.03
C VAL A 261 20.97 -12.73 -8.03
N PRO A 262 21.87 -12.60 -7.04
CA PRO A 262 22.13 -13.67 -6.09
C PRO A 262 20.89 -14.08 -5.29
N GLU A 263 20.90 -15.32 -4.79
CA GLU A 263 19.84 -15.85 -3.92
C GLU A 263 19.50 -14.92 -2.75
N GLY A 264 18.21 -14.81 -2.43
CA GLY A 264 17.74 -14.02 -1.29
C GLY A 264 17.83 -12.50 -1.46
N SER A 265 18.16 -12.02 -2.67
CA SER A 265 18.16 -10.59 -2.98
C SER A 265 16.75 -10.02 -2.96
N GLU A 266 16.51 -8.91 -2.24
CA GLU A 266 15.18 -8.32 -2.09
C GLU A 266 15.17 -6.83 -2.44
N LEU A 267 14.05 -6.36 -2.99
CA LEU A 267 13.86 -4.96 -3.35
C LEU A 267 13.76 -4.08 -2.09
N VAL A 268 14.64 -3.08 -2.02
CA VAL A 268 14.72 -2.14 -0.88
C VAL A 268 14.58 -0.67 -1.29
N ALA A 269 14.64 -0.35 -2.58
CA ALA A 269 14.22 0.95 -3.11
C ALA A 269 13.92 0.87 -4.61
N VAL A 270 13.21 1.88 -5.12
CA VAL A 270 12.96 2.06 -6.55
C VAL A 270 13.06 3.55 -6.90
N GLY A 271 13.74 3.83 -8.00
CA GLY A 271 13.96 5.16 -8.56
C GLY A 271 13.16 5.34 -9.85
N GLN A 272 13.44 6.41 -10.59
CA GLN A 272 12.80 6.63 -11.90
C GLN A 272 13.46 5.84 -13.03
N GLU A 273 14.71 5.40 -12.83
CA GLU A 273 15.55 4.75 -13.84
C GLU A 273 16.31 3.54 -13.26
N ALA A 274 15.98 3.12 -12.04
CA ALA A 274 16.67 2.03 -11.36
C ALA A 274 15.81 1.37 -10.27
N ALA A 275 16.19 0.16 -9.88
CA ALA A 275 15.80 -0.45 -8.61
C ALA A 275 17.04 -0.72 -7.76
N LEU A 276 16.86 -0.78 -6.45
CA LEU A 276 17.91 -1.15 -5.51
C LEU A 276 17.51 -2.46 -4.83
N ILE A 277 18.42 -3.42 -4.86
CA ILE A 277 18.30 -4.65 -4.09
C ILE A 277 19.32 -4.70 -2.96
N TYR A 278 18.93 -5.31 -1.85
CA TYR A 278 19.85 -5.76 -0.82
C TYR A 278 20.20 -7.22 -1.07
N VAL A 279 21.50 -7.53 -1.10
CA VAL A 279 22.03 -8.88 -1.22
C VAL A 279 22.59 -9.30 0.15
N PRO A 280 22.05 -10.35 0.80
CA PRO A 280 22.51 -10.77 2.13
C PRO A 280 23.97 -11.23 2.18
N GLY A 281 24.44 -11.94 1.14
CA GLY A 281 25.78 -12.54 1.10
C GLY A 281 26.02 -13.51 2.27
N ASN A 282 27.26 -13.57 2.76
CA ASN A 282 27.66 -14.42 3.89
C ASN A 282 27.35 -13.84 5.28
N GLY A 283 26.56 -12.76 5.37
CA GLY A 283 26.24 -12.07 6.63
C GLY A 283 27.37 -11.21 7.20
N VAL A 284 28.39 -10.88 6.41
CA VAL A 284 29.44 -9.91 6.73
C VAL A 284 29.43 -8.82 5.67
N ARG A 285 29.68 -7.56 6.06
CA ARG A 285 29.80 -6.45 5.10
C ARG A 285 30.82 -6.78 4.00
N ALA A 286 30.44 -6.56 2.74
CA ALA A 286 31.39 -6.58 1.63
C ALA A 286 32.53 -5.57 1.86
N LYS A 287 33.75 -5.92 1.47
CA LYS A 287 34.94 -5.06 1.68
C LYS A 287 34.93 -3.83 0.78
N ASP A 288 34.52 -4.02 -0.46
CA ASP A 288 34.49 -3.02 -1.52
C ASP A 288 33.45 -3.42 -2.58
N ALA A 289 33.41 -2.69 -3.70
CA ALA A 289 32.45 -2.94 -4.77
C ALA A 289 32.72 -4.23 -5.55
N ASP A 290 33.90 -4.85 -5.42
CA ASP A 290 34.28 -6.07 -6.14
C ASP A 290 34.09 -7.34 -5.27
N ASP A 291 33.72 -7.19 -4.00
CA ASP A 291 33.43 -8.29 -3.08
C ASP A 291 32.01 -8.83 -3.28
N GLU A 292 31.92 -9.99 -3.92
CA GLU A 292 30.67 -10.72 -4.20
C GLU A 292 30.24 -11.69 -3.07
N GLU A 293 31.06 -11.87 -2.03
CA GLU A 293 30.76 -12.77 -0.91
C GLU A 293 29.98 -12.05 0.20
N GLY A 294 30.29 -10.78 0.46
CA GLY A 294 29.69 -10.01 1.55
C GLY A 294 28.31 -9.43 1.25
N SER A 295 27.64 -8.95 2.30
CA SER A 295 26.42 -8.15 2.23
C SER A 295 26.66 -6.85 1.46
N ARG A 296 25.74 -6.50 0.56
CA ARG A 296 25.90 -5.37 -0.36
C ARG A 296 24.56 -4.92 -0.92
N PHE A 297 24.55 -3.70 -1.44
CA PHE A 297 23.48 -3.21 -2.30
C PHE A 297 23.88 -3.35 -3.77
N GLN A 298 22.91 -3.64 -4.64
CA GLN A 298 23.08 -3.49 -6.08
C GLN A 298 22.01 -2.55 -6.64
N VAL A 299 22.45 -1.51 -7.35
CA VAL A 299 21.62 -0.59 -8.13
C VAL A 299 21.48 -1.16 -9.53
N LEU A 300 20.29 -1.61 -9.90
CA LEU A 300 19.97 -2.19 -11.20
C LEU A 300 19.30 -1.12 -12.06
N ARG A 301 19.89 -0.75 -13.21
CA ARG A 301 19.42 0.37 -14.03
C ARG A 301 18.63 -0.08 -15.25
N THR A 302 17.72 0.76 -15.72
CA THR A 302 16.90 0.46 -16.91
C THR A 302 17.70 0.34 -18.21
N ASP A 303 18.93 0.84 -18.26
CA ASP A 303 19.86 0.66 -19.39
C ASP A 303 20.60 -0.69 -19.37
N GLY A 304 20.34 -1.54 -18.38
CA GLY A 304 20.97 -2.84 -18.19
C GLY A 304 22.31 -2.80 -17.44
N SER A 305 22.79 -1.62 -17.07
CA SER A 305 23.96 -1.51 -16.19
C SER A 305 23.56 -1.75 -14.74
N PHE A 306 24.54 -2.13 -13.92
CA PHE A 306 24.37 -2.15 -12.47
C PHE A 306 25.59 -1.58 -11.76
N GLY A 307 25.39 -1.12 -10.53
CA GLY A 307 26.45 -0.70 -9.60
C GLY A 307 26.32 -1.42 -8.27
N GLN A 308 27.43 -1.63 -7.58
CA GLN A 308 27.48 -2.35 -6.31
C GLN A 308 28.09 -1.49 -5.21
N TYR A 309 27.53 -1.57 -4.01
CA TYR A 309 27.99 -0.83 -2.84
C TYR A 309 28.02 -1.72 -1.61
N PRO A 310 29.11 -1.72 -0.83
CA PRO A 310 29.14 -2.40 0.47
C PRO A 310 27.98 -2.00 1.37
N ALA A 311 27.33 -3.00 1.96
CA ALA A 311 26.24 -2.81 2.90
C ALA A 311 26.51 -3.65 4.15
N ASP A 312 26.16 -3.12 5.31
CA ASP A 312 26.27 -3.91 6.52
C ASP A 312 25.11 -4.90 6.59
N PRO A 313 25.26 -6.03 7.31
CA PRO A 313 24.22 -7.04 7.44
C PRO A 313 22.92 -6.48 8.03
N ALA A 314 21.81 -6.70 7.32
CA ALA A 314 20.47 -6.36 7.79
C ALA A 314 20.00 -7.35 8.87
N ASP A 315 18.97 -6.98 9.62
CA ASP A 315 18.25 -7.95 10.44
C ASP A 315 17.42 -8.88 9.53
N PRO A 316 17.53 -10.22 9.68
CA PRO A 316 16.79 -11.16 8.83
C PRO A 316 15.27 -10.93 8.80
N ALA A 317 14.68 -10.42 9.90
CA ALA A 317 13.24 -10.12 9.94
C ALA A 317 12.83 -8.94 9.05
N PHE A 318 13.80 -8.09 8.67
CA PHE A 318 13.61 -6.88 7.87
C PHE A 318 14.23 -6.99 6.48
N ALA A 319 15.15 -7.94 6.28
CA ALA A 319 15.81 -8.18 4.99
C ALA A 319 14.83 -8.55 3.86
N THR A 320 13.65 -9.11 4.20
CA THR A 320 12.63 -9.53 3.24
C THR A 320 11.40 -8.63 3.20
N ALA A 321 11.41 -7.52 3.95
CA ALA A 321 10.30 -6.58 3.99
C ALA A 321 10.75 -5.21 3.45
N ALA A 322 10.02 -4.68 2.48
CA ALA A 322 10.28 -3.35 1.93
C ALA A 322 9.77 -2.26 2.91
N GLN A 323 10.46 -2.10 4.04
CA GLN A 323 10.27 -1.02 5.01
C GLN A 323 10.83 0.29 4.45
N THR A 324 10.16 0.79 3.42
CA THR A 324 10.63 1.89 2.58
C THR A 324 9.81 3.16 2.76
N ALA A 325 10.42 4.31 2.48
CA ALA A 325 9.70 5.57 2.35
C ALA A 325 10.31 6.44 1.24
N ASP A 326 9.44 7.01 0.39
CA ASP A 326 9.76 8.06 -0.59
C ASP A 326 9.62 9.42 0.10
N LEU A 327 10.75 9.97 0.56
CA LEU A 327 10.83 11.26 1.24
C LEU A 327 11.30 12.34 0.26
N PRO A 328 11.04 13.64 0.51
CA PRO A 328 11.26 14.71 -0.46
C PRO A 328 12.65 14.74 -1.12
N HIS A 329 13.68 14.29 -0.41
CA HIS A 329 15.05 14.27 -0.91
C HIS A 329 15.61 12.87 -1.13
N HIS A 330 15.07 11.82 -0.52
CA HIS A 330 15.68 10.49 -0.46
C HIS A 330 14.64 9.36 -0.55
N MET A 331 15.02 8.30 -1.25
CA MET A 331 14.43 6.98 -0.96
C MET A 331 15.11 6.44 0.30
N THR A 332 14.34 5.82 1.19
CA THR A 332 14.90 5.28 2.43
C THR A 332 14.46 3.85 2.67
N TRP A 333 15.31 3.09 3.37
CA TRP A 333 15.01 1.73 3.81
C TRP A 333 15.47 1.53 5.25
N PHE A 334 14.64 0.88 6.06
CA PHE A 334 15.00 0.46 7.41
C PHE A 334 15.39 -1.02 7.42
N ASP A 335 16.62 -1.32 7.81
CA ASP A 335 17.20 -2.67 7.79
C ASP A 335 16.97 -3.47 9.10
N GLY A 336 16.12 -2.96 10.00
CA GLY A 336 15.91 -3.51 11.34
C GLY A 336 16.77 -2.87 12.44
N ARG A 337 17.81 -2.09 12.08
CA ARG A 337 18.71 -1.43 13.03
C ARG A 337 19.02 0.02 12.67
N ARG A 338 18.92 0.35 11.39
CA ARG A 338 19.34 1.61 10.80
C ARG A 338 18.43 2.01 9.67
N LEU A 339 18.29 3.32 9.49
CA LEU A 339 17.78 3.89 8.26
C LEU A 339 18.96 4.12 7.31
N ILE A 340 18.81 3.67 6.07
CA ILE A 340 19.71 3.98 4.96
C ILE A 340 18.98 4.95 4.04
N ALA A 341 19.65 6.05 3.69
CA ALA A 341 19.16 7.03 2.73
C ALA A 341 19.88 6.87 1.39
N PHE A 342 19.12 6.84 0.31
CA PHE A 342 19.59 6.73 -1.06
C PHE A 342 19.25 7.98 -1.86
N GLY A 343 20.05 8.28 -2.88
CA GLY A 343 19.69 9.31 -3.84
C GLY A 343 18.33 9.01 -4.49
N PRO A 344 17.48 10.02 -4.74
CA PRO A 344 16.11 9.78 -5.16
C PRO A 344 16.00 9.30 -6.61
N THR A 345 17.06 9.43 -7.41
CA THR A 345 17.08 9.02 -8.83
C THR A 345 18.06 7.88 -9.06
N ASP A 346 19.33 8.09 -8.68
CA ASP A 346 20.41 7.12 -8.89
C ASP A 346 20.42 5.96 -7.89
N LEU A 347 19.72 6.10 -6.76
CA LEU A 347 19.69 5.15 -5.65
C LEU A 347 21.06 4.88 -5.01
N ASP A 348 22.05 5.74 -5.27
CA ASP A 348 23.36 5.65 -4.64
C ASP A 348 23.22 5.89 -3.13
N PRO A 349 23.82 5.05 -2.26
CA PRO A 349 23.80 5.26 -0.82
C PRO A 349 24.40 6.61 -0.43
N ARG A 350 23.71 7.37 0.42
CA ARG A 350 24.13 8.70 0.89
C ARG A 350 24.66 8.66 2.30
N PHE A 351 23.81 8.22 3.24
CA PHE A 351 24.17 8.06 4.64
C PHE A 351 23.37 6.93 5.27
N SER A 352 23.82 6.47 6.43
CA SER A 352 23.12 5.49 7.26
C SER A 352 23.22 5.90 8.73
N MET A 353 22.14 5.69 9.47
CA MET A 353 22.04 6.07 10.88
C MET A 353 21.29 5.04 11.70
N PRO A 354 21.67 4.78 12.96
CA PRO A 354 20.86 4.01 13.89
C PRO A 354 19.44 4.56 14.00
N ALA A 355 18.45 3.67 13.95
CA ALA A 355 17.04 4.02 13.99
C ALA A 355 16.22 2.87 14.60
N LEU A 356 15.02 3.18 15.06
CA LEU A 356 14.02 2.18 15.45
C LEU A 356 13.05 1.82 14.32
N GLY A 357 13.10 2.52 13.19
CA GLY A 357 12.23 2.28 12.04
C GLY A 357 12.33 3.39 10.99
N THR A 358 11.33 3.48 10.11
CA THR A 358 11.33 4.51 9.06
C THR A 358 11.07 5.92 9.62
N GLY A 359 11.66 6.92 8.98
CA GLY A 359 11.52 8.33 9.33
C GLY A 359 10.44 9.06 8.53
N ALA A 360 10.29 10.35 8.82
CA ALA A 360 9.36 11.23 8.14
C ALA A 360 9.95 12.63 7.94
N ALA A 361 9.44 13.37 6.95
CA ALA A 361 9.87 14.74 6.69
C ALA A 361 9.01 15.75 7.47
N MET A 362 9.66 16.75 8.07
CA MET A 362 9.00 17.90 8.69
C MET A 362 9.93 19.12 8.69
N GLY A 363 9.43 20.29 8.28
CA GLY A 363 10.18 21.54 8.36
C GLY A 363 11.54 21.51 7.67
N GLY A 364 11.66 20.80 6.54
CA GLY A 364 12.94 20.61 5.84
C GLY A 364 13.98 19.80 6.62
N ARG A 365 13.54 18.90 7.52
CA ARG A 365 14.38 17.95 8.27
C ARG A 365 13.84 16.54 8.19
N LEU A 366 14.72 15.57 8.39
CA LEU A 366 14.37 14.18 8.61
C LEU A 366 14.13 13.97 10.10
N LEU A 367 12.91 13.58 10.46
CA LEU A 367 12.59 13.06 11.78
C LEU A 367 12.79 11.55 11.79
N LEU A 368 13.63 11.08 12.70
CA LEU A 368 14.02 9.68 12.79
C LEU A 368 13.75 9.14 14.20
N PRO A 369 13.02 8.02 14.35
CA PRO A 369 12.78 7.46 15.67
C PRO A 369 14.07 6.81 16.19
N VAL A 370 14.51 7.23 17.37
CA VAL A 370 15.68 6.72 18.09
C VAL A 370 15.29 6.35 19.52
N THR A 371 16.13 5.59 20.23
CA THR A 371 15.83 5.11 21.59
C THR A 371 15.33 6.20 22.53
N ASP A 372 16.01 7.35 22.57
CA ASP A 372 15.70 8.45 23.51
C ASP A 372 14.61 9.41 23.01
N GLY A 373 14.05 9.20 21.81
CA GLY A 373 12.99 10.05 21.25
C GLY A 373 13.00 10.14 19.73
N ILE A 374 12.93 11.36 19.19
CA ILE A 374 12.94 11.63 17.75
C ILE A 374 14.16 12.49 17.42
N ALA A 375 15.10 11.92 16.69
CA ALA A 375 16.24 12.65 16.16
C ALA A 375 15.80 13.57 15.02
N VAL A 376 16.26 14.81 15.05
CA VAL A 376 16.11 15.79 13.97
C VAL A 376 17.41 15.81 13.20
N VAL A 377 17.35 15.43 11.93
CA VAL A 377 18.50 15.13 11.09
C VAL A 377 18.51 16.04 9.87
N ASP A 378 19.70 16.55 9.55
CA ASP A 378 19.94 17.27 8.30
C ASP A 378 19.98 16.29 7.11
N TRP A 379 19.18 16.58 6.08
CA TRP A 379 19.08 15.73 4.88
C TRP A 379 20.39 15.65 4.08
N ALA A 380 21.23 16.67 4.14
CA ALA A 380 22.41 16.74 3.28
C ALA A 380 23.51 15.76 3.70
N ASP A 381 23.69 15.58 5.01
CA ASP A 381 24.84 14.85 5.56
C ASP A 381 24.47 13.79 6.61
N GLY A 382 23.20 13.67 6.98
CA GLY A 382 22.76 12.73 8.02
C GLY A 382 23.19 13.14 9.43
N LYS A 383 23.58 14.40 9.65
CA LYS A 383 23.98 14.87 10.98
C LYS A 383 22.74 15.09 11.86
N THR A 384 22.77 14.50 13.05
CA THR A 384 21.78 14.81 14.09
C THR A 384 22.00 16.21 14.65
N GLU A 385 21.00 17.08 14.54
CA GLU A 385 21.02 18.44 15.09
C GLU A 385 20.56 18.47 16.55
N LYS A 386 19.49 17.73 16.86
CA LYS A 386 18.91 17.59 18.20
C LYS A 386 18.09 16.31 18.31
N VAL A 387 17.76 15.91 19.53
CA VAL A 387 16.79 14.84 19.80
C VAL A 387 15.63 15.43 20.60
N ILE A 388 14.41 15.23 20.12
CA ILE A 388 13.17 15.59 20.81
C ILE A 388 12.81 14.41 21.72
N PRO A 389 12.81 14.56 23.05
CA PRO A 389 12.48 13.46 23.95
C PRO A 389 11.05 12.97 23.74
N VAL A 390 10.87 11.65 23.71
CA VAL A 390 9.55 11.00 23.67
C VAL A 390 9.57 9.82 24.65
N ASP A 391 8.66 9.83 25.62
CA ASP A 391 8.47 8.69 26.51
C ASP A 391 7.63 7.62 25.80
N ARG A 392 8.21 6.43 25.61
CA ARG A 392 7.54 5.28 25.00
C ARG A 392 7.11 4.23 26.02
N GLY A 393 7.29 4.50 27.32
CA GLY A 393 7.08 3.52 28.38
C GLY A 393 7.97 2.30 28.18
N ASP A 394 7.38 1.11 28.28
CA ASP A 394 8.10 -0.17 28.17
C ASP A 394 8.27 -0.67 26.71
N TRP A 395 7.92 0.15 25.70
CA TRP A 395 8.07 -0.25 24.30
C TRP A 395 9.52 -0.15 23.82
N ASP A 396 10.10 -1.28 23.44
CA ASP A 396 11.48 -1.43 22.94
C ASP A 396 11.56 -1.94 21.49
N GLY A 397 10.41 -2.19 20.85
CA GLY A 397 10.31 -2.67 19.48
C GLY A 397 10.42 -1.56 18.42
N PRO A 398 10.22 -1.93 17.13
CA PRO A 398 10.28 -0.97 16.03
C PRO A 398 9.29 0.19 16.18
N VAL A 399 9.67 1.35 15.65
CA VAL A 399 8.85 2.56 15.64
C VAL A 399 8.87 3.15 14.24
N THR A 400 7.70 3.30 13.63
CA THR A 400 7.57 3.89 12.30
C THR A 400 6.99 5.30 12.41
N LEU A 401 7.67 6.30 11.86
CA LEU A 401 7.21 7.70 11.91
C LEU A 401 6.46 8.12 10.64
N ARG A 402 5.40 8.92 10.83
CA ARG A 402 4.78 9.75 9.78
C ARG A 402 4.50 11.13 10.34
N VAL A 403 4.29 12.12 9.48
CA VAL A 403 3.89 13.47 9.90
C VAL A 403 2.71 13.92 9.05
N GLN A 404 1.71 14.51 9.69
CA GLN A 404 0.54 15.11 9.06
C GLN A 404 0.34 16.49 9.69
N GLY A 405 0.67 17.54 8.93
CA GLY A 405 0.67 18.91 9.45
C GLY A 405 1.61 19.07 10.65
N SER A 406 1.06 19.44 11.80
CA SER A 406 1.78 19.59 13.06
C SER A 406 1.81 18.34 13.94
N THR A 407 1.14 17.25 13.53
CA THR A 407 1.13 16.00 14.28
C THR A 407 2.23 15.07 13.77
N VAL A 408 3.09 14.63 14.68
CA VAL A 408 4.01 13.50 14.45
C VAL A 408 3.32 12.22 14.92
N LEU A 409 3.31 11.20 14.07
CA LEU A 409 2.69 9.90 14.34
C LEU A 409 3.76 8.87 14.61
N GLU A 410 3.59 8.10 15.68
CA GLU A 410 4.37 6.89 15.94
C GLU A 410 3.49 5.65 15.84
N GLN A 411 3.85 4.71 14.96
CA GLN A 411 3.35 3.34 15.05
C GLN A 411 4.31 2.50 15.88
N ARG A 412 3.79 1.91 16.96
CA ARG A 412 4.50 1.07 17.94
C ARG A 412 3.80 -0.30 17.96
N GLY A 413 4.22 -1.20 17.06
CA GLY A 413 3.51 -2.45 16.82
C GLY A 413 2.05 -2.18 16.40
N GLY A 414 1.09 -2.70 17.17
CA GLY A 414 -0.35 -2.47 16.94
C GLY A 414 -0.92 -1.20 17.57
N THR A 415 -0.09 -0.24 17.99
CA THR A 415 -0.53 1.03 18.57
C THR A 415 -0.12 2.20 17.69
N LEU A 416 -1.06 3.11 17.41
CA LEU A 416 -0.81 4.41 16.78
C LEU A 416 -0.90 5.50 17.84
N VAL A 417 0.07 6.41 17.86
CA VAL A 417 0.16 7.53 18.81
C VAL A 417 0.33 8.83 18.04
N GLY A 418 -0.50 9.83 18.33
CA GLY A 418 -0.35 11.21 17.87
C GLY A 418 0.43 12.04 18.88
N LEU A 419 1.47 12.72 18.40
CA LEU A 419 2.31 13.63 19.17
C LEU A 419 2.19 15.05 18.60
N ALA A 420 1.95 16.03 19.46
CA ALA A 420 1.90 17.44 19.08
C ALA A 420 2.91 18.28 19.86
N ALA A 421 3.24 19.45 19.32
CA ALA A 421 4.07 20.43 20.01
C ALA A 421 3.48 20.77 21.40
N SER A 422 4.34 20.86 22.41
CA SER A 422 3.93 21.28 23.78
C SER A 422 3.74 22.78 23.92
#